data_AF-A0A932MGW3-F1
#
_entry.id   AF-A0A932MGW3-F1
#
_cell.length_a   1.000
_cell.length_b   1.000
_cell.length_c   1.000
_cell.angle_alpha   90.00
_cell.angle_beta   90.00
_cell.angle_gamma   90.00
#
_symmetry.space_group_name_H-M   'P 1'
#
loop_
_entity.id
_entity.type
_entity.pdbx_description
1 polymer ?
#
loop_
_entity_poly.entity_id
_entity_poly.type
_entity_poly.pdbx_seq_one_letter_code
_entity_poly.pdbx_strand_id
1 'polypeptide(L)'
;MDKKTESIFYALNEEVAQLFYRWKIFEQLFSSEGNLRLLNTSGSNVFYLLHVLILDNVFLTLCRLTDPAQQGSNENASIPNLVARIDDVIDAATRQSLVREVMQAIGLALFNRSSVDDDPLIAAGCDGDTLLHVLRKAHGTEEAGQRVAAPEGGH
;
A
#
# COMPACT_ATOMS: atom_id res chain seq x y z
N MET A 1 -18.54 11.14 4.40
CA MET A 1 -17.34 11.72 3.77
C MET A 1 -17.81 12.60 2.61
N ASP A 2 -17.27 13.80 2.41
CA ASP A 2 -17.65 14.62 1.26
C ASP A 2 -17.11 14.01 -0.05
N LYS A 3 -17.73 14.36 -1.19
CA LYS A 3 -17.38 13.80 -2.51
C LYS A 3 -15.92 14.05 -2.93
N LYS A 4 -15.32 15.14 -2.48
CA LYS A 4 -13.94 15.51 -2.83
C LYS A 4 -12.94 14.68 -2.03
N THR A 5 -13.19 14.52 -0.75
CA THR A 5 -12.41 13.63 0.13
C THR A 5 -12.50 12.18 -0.33
N GLU A 6 -13.68 11.73 -0.75
CA GLU A 6 -13.88 10.41 -1.35
C GLU A 6 -13.06 10.23 -2.64
N SER A 7 -13.08 11.23 -3.52
CA SER A 7 -12.26 11.22 -4.74
C SER A 7 -10.75 11.15 -4.45
N ILE A 8 -10.26 11.87 -3.43
CA ILE A 8 -8.84 11.84 -3.03
C ILE A 8 -8.49 10.45 -2.47
N PHE A 9 -9.37 9.88 -1.66
CA PHE A 9 -9.20 8.55 -1.11
C PHE A 9 -9.06 7.49 -2.22
N TYR A 10 -9.97 7.47 -3.18
CA TYR A 10 -9.90 6.52 -4.30
C TYR A 10 -8.66 6.73 -5.17
N ALA A 11 -8.26 7.98 -5.42
CA ALA A 11 -7.04 8.28 -6.17
C ALA A 11 -5.79 7.75 -5.45
N LEU A 12 -5.68 7.98 -4.14
CA LEU A 12 -4.59 7.45 -3.32
C LEU A 12 -4.56 5.93 -3.30
N ASN A 13 -5.73 5.32 -3.17
CA ASN A 13 -5.87 3.89 -3.15
C ASN A 13 -5.40 3.24 -4.46
N GLU A 14 -5.77 3.83 -5.60
CA GLU A 14 -5.29 3.39 -6.91
C GLU A 14 -3.77 3.53 -7.03
N GLU A 15 -3.20 4.67 -6.60
CA GLU A 15 -1.75 4.90 -6.64
C GLU A 15 -0.98 3.87 -5.80
N VAL A 16 -1.51 3.52 -4.62
CA VAL A 16 -0.92 2.49 -3.75
C VAL A 16 -1.06 1.10 -4.36
N ALA A 17 -2.20 0.77 -4.97
CA ALA A 17 -2.38 -0.51 -5.66
C ALA A 17 -1.41 -0.66 -6.85
N GLN A 18 -1.26 0.40 -7.65
CA GLN A 18 -0.33 0.44 -8.78
C GLN A 18 1.13 0.34 -8.33
N LEU A 19 1.48 0.98 -7.21
CA LEU A 19 2.80 0.87 -6.59
C LEU A 19 3.14 -0.59 -6.27
N PHE A 20 2.23 -1.30 -5.59
CA PHE A 20 2.44 -2.70 -5.24
C PHE A 20 2.50 -3.61 -6.46
N TYR A 21 1.63 -3.40 -7.44
CA TYR A 21 1.64 -4.17 -8.67
C TYR A 21 2.99 -4.05 -9.41
N ARG A 22 3.52 -2.83 -9.55
CA ARG A 22 4.81 -2.58 -10.19
C ARG A 22 5.98 -3.15 -9.40
N TRP A 23 5.93 -3.03 -8.07
CA TRP A 23 6.93 -3.65 -7.20
C TRP A 23 6.93 -5.18 -7.36
N LYS A 24 5.77 -5.80 -7.48
CA LYS A 24 5.69 -7.25 -7.68
C LYS A 24 6.30 -7.68 -9.01
N ILE A 25 6.05 -6.94 -10.09
CA ILE A 25 6.70 -7.17 -11.38
C ILE A 25 8.22 -7.06 -11.24
N PHE A 26 8.68 -6.02 -10.54
CA PHE A 26 10.11 -5.82 -10.27
C PHE A 26 10.72 -7.03 -9.58
N GLU A 27 10.09 -7.52 -8.51
CA GLU A 27 10.58 -8.67 -7.76
C GLU A 27 10.62 -9.94 -8.63
N GLN A 28 9.53 -10.21 -9.35
CA GLN A 28 9.44 -11.39 -10.22
C GLN A 28 10.52 -11.40 -11.31
N LEU A 29 10.86 -10.24 -11.87
CA LEU A 29 11.84 -10.15 -12.95
C LEU A 29 13.29 -10.07 -12.47
N PHE A 30 13.54 -9.33 -11.39
CA PHE A 30 14.91 -8.90 -11.04
C PHE A 30 15.43 -9.47 -9.71
N SER A 31 14.62 -10.16 -8.89
CA SER A 31 15.07 -10.65 -7.57
C SER A 31 15.81 -12.00 -7.59
N SER A 32 15.82 -12.72 -8.71
CA SER A 32 16.53 -14.00 -8.82
C SER A 32 17.68 -13.94 -9.84
N GLU A 33 18.81 -14.56 -9.50
CA GLU A 33 19.96 -14.63 -10.42
C GLU A 33 19.62 -15.38 -11.72
N GLY A 34 18.73 -16.39 -11.65
CA GLY A 34 18.26 -17.12 -12.82
C GLY A 34 17.50 -16.23 -13.80
N ASN A 35 16.57 -15.42 -13.30
CA ASN A 35 15.83 -14.46 -14.11
C ASN A 35 16.77 -13.41 -14.67
N LEU A 36 17.64 -12.81 -13.85
CA LEU A 36 18.62 -11.83 -14.30
C LEU A 36 19.50 -12.37 -15.44
N ARG A 37 19.96 -13.62 -15.35
CA ARG A 37 20.76 -14.25 -16.41
C ARG A 37 19.96 -14.41 -17.70
N LEU A 38 18.72 -14.89 -17.61
CA LEU A 38 17.82 -15.05 -18.76
C LEU A 38 17.53 -13.71 -19.44
N LEU A 39 17.19 -12.69 -18.66
CA LEU A 39 16.90 -11.35 -19.14
C LEU A 39 18.13 -10.72 -19.82
N ASN A 40 19.30 -10.81 -19.19
CA ASN A 40 20.54 -10.27 -19.74
C ASN A 40 20.95 -10.95 -21.06
N THR A 41 20.69 -12.26 -21.20
CA THR A 41 20.99 -13.00 -22.43
C THR A 41 19.99 -12.68 -23.55
N SER A 42 18.73 -12.39 -23.21
CA SER A 42 17.66 -12.17 -24.18
C SER A 42 17.60 -10.72 -24.70
N GLY A 43 18.01 -9.75 -23.88
CA GLY A 43 17.90 -8.33 -24.23
C GLY A 43 18.30 -7.40 -23.10
N SER A 44 19.57 -7.48 -22.67
CA SER A 44 20.12 -6.75 -21.53
C SER A 44 19.74 -5.26 -21.49
N ASN A 45 19.84 -4.54 -22.60
CA ASN A 45 19.53 -3.11 -22.64
C ASN A 45 18.05 -2.80 -22.40
N VAL A 46 17.14 -3.63 -22.93
CA VAL A 46 15.69 -3.46 -22.74
C VAL A 46 15.33 -3.71 -21.28
N PHE A 47 15.86 -4.79 -20.70
CA PHE A 47 15.57 -5.12 -19.30
C PHE A 47 16.27 -4.20 -18.31
N TYR A 48 17.44 -3.64 -18.66
CA TYR A 48 18.05 -2.56 -17.90
C TYR A 48 17.18 -1.30 -17.92
N LEU A 49 16.70 -0.88 -19.08
CA LEU A 49 15.78 0.26 -19.18
C LEU A 49 14.50 0.01 -18.35
N LEU A 50 13.91 -1.18 -18.46
CA LEU A 50 12.72 -1.55 -17.70
C LEU A 50 12.98 -1.53 -16.18
N HIS A 51 14.13 -2.05 -15.73
CA HIS A 51 14.56 -2.01 -14.33
C HIS A 51 14.55 -0.57 -13.81
N VAL A 52 15.23 0.34 -14.51
CA VAL A 52 15.32 1.76 -14.13
C VAL A 52 13.94 2.41 -14.13
N LEU A 53 13.13 2.20 -15.18
CA LEU A 53 11.79 2.80 -15.28
C LEU A 53 10.83 2.35 -14.19
N ILE A 54 10.88 1.06 -13.79
CA ILE A 54 10.04 0.58 -12.68
C ILE A 54 10.48 1.22 -11.36
N LEU A 55 11.78 1.26 -11.08
CA LEU A 55 12.29 1.87 -9.86
C LEU A 55 11.97 3.37 -9.80
N ASP A 56 12.22 4.12 -10.87
CA ASP A 56 11.90 5.55 -10.96
C ASP A 56 10.41 5.79 -10.67
N ASN A 57 9.54 4.96 -11.24
CA ASN A 57 8.11 5.11 -11.01
C ASN A 57 7.70 4.78 -9.56
N VAL A 58 8.29 3.75 -8.95
CA VAL A 58 8.10 3.41 -7.54
C VAL A 58 8.51 4.61 -6.67
N PHE A 59 9.70 5.17 -6.88
CA PHE A 59 10.19 6.33 -6.15
C PHE A 59 9.31 7.57 -6.34
N LEU A 60 8.94 7.90 -7.58
CA LEU A 60 8.06 9.04 -7.87
C LEU A 60 6.68 8.88 -7.23
N THR A 61 6.15 7.66 -7.16
CA THR A 61 4.86 7.39 -6.54
C THR A 61 4.96 7.56 -5.02
N LEU A 62 6.03 7.07 -4.40
CA LEU A 62 6.29 7.31 -2.98
C LEU A 62 6.42 8.81 -2.65
N CYS A 63 7.10 9.58 -3.51
CA CYS A 63 7.15 11.04 -3.37
C CYS A 63 5.76 11.66 -3.43
N ARG A 64 4.96 11.35 -4.47
CA ARG A 64 3.59 11.87 -4.62
C ARG A 64 2.67 11.53 -3.43
N LEU A 65 2.78 10.31 -2.90
CA LEU A 65 2.02 9.88 -1.72
C LEU A 65 2.38 10.68 -0.46
N THR A 66 3.62 11.17 -0.38
CA THR A 66 4.17 11.90 0.77
C THR A 66 4.26 13.40 0.60
N ASP A 67 3.94 13.92 -0.59
CA ASP A 67 3.96 15.35 -0.89
C ASP A 67 3.02 16.14 0.05
N PRO A 68 3.34 17.42 0.34
CA PRO A 68 2.44 18.29 1.09
C PRO A 68 1.03 18.31 0.48
N ALA A 69 0.02 18.62 1.29
CA ALA A 69 -1.38 18.60 0.85
C ALA A 69 -1.67 19.52 -0.36
N GLN A 70 -0.87 20.57 -0.51
CA GLN A 70 -0.99 21.56 -1.56
C GLN A 70 0.39 22.03 -2.02
N GLN A 71 0.52 22.27 -3.32
CA GLN A 71 1.67 22.94 -3.92
C GLN A 71 1.18 24.08 -4.83
N GLY A 72 1.46 25.32 -4.41
CA GLY A 72 0.94 26.51 -5.11
C GLY A 72 -0.58 26.54 -5.09
N SER A 73 -1.21 26.63 -6.27
CA SER A 73 -2.67 26.62 -6.41
C SER A 73 -3.27 25.21 -6.50
N ASN A 74 -2.45 24.17 -6.58
CA ASN A 74 -2.91 22.81 -6.84
C ASN A 74 -2.91 21.98 -5.56
N GLU A 75 -4.00 21.23 -5.35
CA GLU A 75 -4.09 20.24 -4.27
C GLU A 75 -3.51 18.91 -4.74
N ASN A 76 -2.71 18.27 -3.89
CA ASN A 76 -2.08 17.00 -4.21
C ASN A 76 -2.94 15.84 -3.73
N ALA A 77 -3.09 14.79 -4.52
CA ALA A 77 -3.65 13.52 -4.04
C ALA A 77 -2.59 12.79 -3.20
N SER A 78 -2.35 13.29 -1.99
CA SER A 78 -1.33 12.81 -1.06
C SER A 78 -1.94 12.41 0.28
N ILE A 79 -1.24 11.56 1.04
CA ILE A 79 -1.67 11.13 2.38
C ILE A 79 -1.88 12.35 3.30
N PRO A 80 -0.96 13.34 3.36
CA PRO A 80 -1.20 14.57 4.11
C PRO A 80 -2.48 15.31 3.73
N ASN A 81 -2.86 15.30 2.44
CA ASN A 81 -4.09 15.95 1.99
C ASN A 81 -5.35 15.22 2.49
N LEU A 82 -5.38 13.89 2.35
CA LEU A 82 -6.49 13.08 2.86
C LEU A 82 -6.67 13.29 4.37
N VAL A 83 -5.55 13.25 5.09
CA VAL A 83 -5.50 13.45 6.54
C VAL A 83 -6.03 14.83 6.94
N ALA A 84 -5.60 15.90 6.28
CA ALA A 84 -6.07 17.26 6.54
C ALA A 84 -7.57 17.45 6.29
N ARG A 85 -8.21 16.57 5.51
CA ARG A 85 -9.64 16.63 5.19
C ARG A 85 -10.53 15.82 6.12
N ILE A 86 -9.96 14.82 6.77
CA ILE A 86 -10.64 14.04 7.83
C ILE A 86 -10.34 14.60 9.22
N ASP A 87 -9.62 15.71 9.31
CA ASP A 87 -9.09 16.31 10.54
C ASP A 87 -10.16 16.72 11.54
N ASP A 88 -11.34 17.10 11.05
CA ASP A 88 -12.52 17.42 11.87
C ASP A 88 -13.16 16.16 12.50
N VAL A 89 -12.73 14.97 12.07
CA VAL A 89 -13.28 13.67 12.45
C VAL A 89 -12.32 12.87 13.34
N ILE A 90 -11.01 13.15 13.30
CA ILE A 90 -9.97 12.40 14.02
C ILE A 90 -9.05 13.32 14.83
N ASP A 91 -8.64 12.89 16.03
CA ASP A 91 -7.71 13.66 16.85
C ASP A 91 -6.27 13.65 16.30
N ALA A 92 -5.43 14.56 16.82
CA ALA A 92 -4.03 14.70 16.39
C ALA A 92 -3.17 13.45 16.64
N ALA A 93 -3.51 12.61 17.64
CA ALA A 93 -2.77 11.38 17.92
C ALA A 93 -3.10 10.29 16.88
N THR A 94 -4.38 10.13 16.55
CA THR A 94 -4.92 9.24 15.53
C THR A 94 -4.36 9.60 14.16
N ARG A 95 -4.26 10.89 13.87
CA ARG A 95 -3.62 11.45 12.67
C ARG A 95 -2.18 10.97 12.50
N GLN A 96 -1.36 11.14 13.54
CA GLN A 96 0.05 10.77 13.52
C GLN A 96 0.23 9.25 13.41
N SER A 97 -0.67 8.46 14.04
CA SER A 97 -0.69 7.00 13.92
C SER A 97 -1.03 6.56 12.51
N LEU A 98 -2.06 7.14 11.89
CA LEU A 98 -2.49 6.78 10.55
C LEU A 98 -1.39 6.99 9.50
N VAL A 99 -0.76 8.17 9.50
CA VAL A 99 0.35 8.46 8.58
C VAL A 99 1.49 7.45 8.80
N ARG A 100 1.83 7.18 10.06
CA ARG A 100 2.89 6.22 10.40
C ARG A 100 2.54 4.81 9.94
N GLU A 101 1.32 4.34 10.18
CA GLU A 101 0.87 2.99 9.84
C GLU A 101 0.80 2.78 8.33
N VAL A 102 0.31 3.77 7.57
CA VAL A 102 0.32 3.70 6.10
C VAL A 102 1.75 3.65 5.58
N MET A 103 2.63 4.51 6.07
CA MET A 103 4.04 4.51 5.64
C MET A 103 4.78 3.24 6.04
N GLN A 104 4.48 2.68 7.22
CA GLN A 104 5.03 1.39 7.64
C GLN A 104 4.48 0.24 6.80
N ALA A 105 3.19 0.22 6.48
CA ALA A 105 2.59 -0.81 5.64
C ALA A 105 3.19 -0.79 4.23
N ILE A 106 3.34 0.39 3.63
CA ILE A 106 4.02 0.57 2.34
C ILE A 106 5.48 0.11 2.46
N GLY A 107 6.21 0.53 3.50
CA GLY A 107 7.59 0.11 3.72
C GLY A 107 7.73 -1.40 3.91
N LEU A 108 6.84 -2.04 4.67
CA LEU A 108 6.86 -3.49 4.87
C LEU A 108 6.54 -4.23 3.57
N ALA A 109 5.54 -3.79 2.82
CA ALA A 109 5.15 -4.46 1.58
C ALA A 109 6.16 -4.24 0.43
N LEU A 110 6.95 -3.16 0.46
CA LEU A 110 8.04 -2.95 -0.50
C LEU A 110 9.36 -3.60 -0.04
N PHE A 111 9.66 -3.65 1.26
CA PHE A 111 11.01 -3.98 1.73
C PHE A 111 11.09 -5.21 2.65
N ASN A 112 9.97 -5.77 3.14
CA ASN A 112 9.99 -6.92 4.03
C ASN A 112 9.78 -8.23 3.27
N ARG A 113 10.90 -8.95 3.13
CA ARG A 113 11.04 -10.23 2.44
C ARG A 113 10.53 -11.37 3.33
N SER A 114 9.30 -11.82 3.14
CA SER A 114 8.82 -13.10 3.69
C SER A 114 8.28 -13.95 2.54
N SER A 115 9.01 -15.03 2.23
CA SER A 115 8.69 -16.14 1.31
C SER A 115 7.73 -15.88 0.14
N VAL A 116 8.29 -16.00 -1.07
CA VAL A 116 7.62 -16.02 -2.39
C VAL A 116 6.48 -17.06 -2.49
N ASP A 117 6.33 -17.96 -1.52
CA ASP A 117 5.45 -19.13 -1.58
C ASP A 117 4.05 -18.93 -0.95
N ASP A 118 3.81 -17.85 -0.19
CA ASP A 118 2.51 -17.58 0.47
C ASP A 118 1.97 -16.19 0.09
N ASP A 119 1.76 -15.93 -1.20
CA ASP A 119 1.25 -14.64 -1.66
C ASP A 119 -0.25 -14.72 -2.06
N PRO A 120 -1.20 -14.41 -1.15
CA PRO A 120 -2.64 -14.50 -1.40
C PRO A 120 -3.16 -13.50 -2.46
N LEU A 121 -2.30 -12.61 -2.97
CA LEU A 121 -2.62 -11.59 -3.97
C LEU A 121 -2.85 -12.13 -5.39
N ILE A 122 -2.61 -13.41 -5.66
CA ILE A 122 -3.06 -14.07 -6.91
C ILE A 122 -4.51 -14.61 -6.76
N ALA A 123 -4.99 -14.82 -5.52
CA ALA A 123 -6.35 -15.30 -5.25
C ALA A 123 -7.36 -14.17 -5.02
N ALA A 124 -6.91 -13.00 -4.56
CA ALA A 124 -7.73 -11.81 -4.45
C ALA A 124 -7.38 -10.87 -5.59
N GLY A 125 -8.33 -10.64 -6.50
CA GLY A 125 -8.21 -9.60 -7.52
C GLY A 125 -7.73 -8.29 -6.88
N CYS A 126 -6.90 -7.57 -7.64
CA CYS A 126 -6.51 -6.19 -7.41
C CYS A 126 -7.64 -5.45 -6.69
N ASP A 127 -7.52 -5.09 -5.42
CA ASP A 127 -8.51 -4.19 -4.82
C ASP A 127 -7.93 -3.53 -3.57
N GLY A 128 -8.27 -2.27 -3.40
CA GLY A 128 -7.82 -1.29 -2.40
C GLY A 128 -7.92 -1.60 -0.91
N ASP A 129 -7.87 -2.86 -0.51
CA ASP A 129 -8.19 -3.28 0.85
C ASP A 129 -7.10 -2.91 1.86
N THR A 130 -5.85 -2.67 1.46
CA THR A 130 -4.80 -2.28 2.43
C THR A 130 -5.04 -0.89 3.02
N LEU A 131 -5.40 0.12 2.21
CA LEU A 131 -5.70 1.46 2.73
C LEU A 131 -7.01 1.45 3.53
N LEU A 132 -8.03 0.73 3.05
CA LEU A 132 -9.29 0.54 3.77
C LEU A 132 -9.10 -0.21 5.09
N HIS A 133 -8.24 -1.22 5.12
CA HIS A 133 -7.92 -2.00 6.32
C HIS A 133 -7.21 -1.13 7.35
N VAL A 134 -6.21 -0.34 6.93
CA VAL A 134 -5.50 0.60 7.81
C VAL A 134 -6.43 1.69 8.33
N LEU A 135 -7.33 2.24 7.50
CA LEU A 135 -8.32 3.22 7.95
C LEU A 135 -9.39 2.61 8.88
N ARG A 136 -9.89 1.40 8.60
CA ARG A 136 -10.82 0.68 9.47
C ARG A 136 -10.20 0.38 10.83
N LYS A 137 -8.92 0.00 10.85
CA LYS A 137 -8.15 -0.21 12.07
C LYS A 137 -7.95 1.09 12.85
N ALA A 138 -7.68 2.21 12.17
CA ALA A 138 -7.51 3.53 12.78
C ALA A 138 -8.83 4.15 13.30
N HIS A 139 -9.98 3.80 12.70
CA HIS A 139 -11.30 4.28 13.11
C HIS A 139 -11.90 3.55 14.33
N GLY A 140 -11.30 2.45 14.79
CA GLY A 140 -11.69 1.78 16.03
C GLY A 140 -13.11 1.19 16.03
N THR A 141 -13.22 -0.10 15.70
CA THR A 141 -14.15 -0.99 16.39
C THR A 141 -13.39 -2.23 16.83
N GLU A 142 -13.38 -2.41 18.15
CA GLU A 142 -13.17 -3.68 18.82
C GLU A 142 -14.00 -4.78 18.15
N GLU A 143 -13.36 -5.86 17.72
CA GLU A 143 -13.83 -7.23 17.97
C GLU A 143 -12.59 -8.14 18.05
N ALA A 144 -11.79 -7.93 19.10
CA ALA A 144 -10.92 -8.98 19.61
C ALA A 144 -11.52 -9.51 20.92
N GLY A 145 -12.33 -10.56 20.79
CA GLY A 145 -12.48 -11.57 21.83
C GLY A 145 -13.59 -11.38 22.86
N GLN A 146 -14.75 -11.97 22.61
CA GLN A 146 -15.43 -12.74 23.65
C GLN A 146 -14.96 -14.20 23.52
N ARG A 147 -14.15 -14.62 24.48
CA ARG A 147 -13.60 -15.98 24.62
C ARG A 147 -14.47 -16.77 25.60
N VAL A 148 -14.70 -18.05 25.29
CA VAL A 148 -14.84 -19.21 26.21
C VAL A 148 -16.22 -19.59 26.80
N ALA A 149 -16.49 -20.90 26.62
CA ALA A 149 -17.28 -21.86 27.41
C ALA A 149 -18.76 -22.12 27.08
N ALA A 150 -19.02 -23.31 26.54
CA ALA A 150 -20.05 -24.20 27.08
C ALA A 150 -19.60 -25.68 26.94
N PRO A 151 -19.99 -26.56 27.88
CA PRO A 151 -19.30 -27.81 28.18
C PRO A 151 -19.93 -29.04 27.51
N GLU A 152 -19.29 -30.17 27.81
CA GLU A 152 -19.60 -31.56 27.52
C GLU A 152 -21.08 -31.98 27.67
N GLY A 153 -21.43 -33.01 26.89
CA GLY A 153 -22.60 -33.88 27.04
C GLY A 153 -22.83 -34.62 25.70
N GLY A 154 -22.53 -35.90 25.51
CA GLY A 154 -22.48 -37.00 26.46
C GLY A 154 -23.82 -37.73 26.44
N HIS A 155 -23.93 -38.69 25.51
CA HIS A 155 -24.99 -39.70 25.29
C HIS A 155 -26.36 -39.28 24.76
#